data_AF-C2KM56-F1
#
_entry.id   AF-C2KM56-F1
#
_cell.length_a   1.000
_cell.length_b   1.000
_cell.length_c   1.000
_cell.angle_alpha   90.00
_cell.angle_beta   90.00
_cell.angle_gamma   90.00
#
_symmetry.space_group_name_H-M   'P 1'
#
loop_
_entity.id
_entity.type
_entity.pdbx_description
1 polymer ?
#
loop_
_entity_poly.entity_id
_entity_poly.type
_entity_poly.pdbx_seq_one_letter_code
_entity_poly.pdbx_strand_id
1 'polypeptide(L)'
;MEAFVRETGRAVVIPNDNINTDIILPKQFLKNILNTGFGKDLFFDWRYNADGSLNEAFELNKPAHQGASILITGNDFGSGSSREHAVWALTDYGFRAVIGGEFSDIFYMNSTKNGLLPIVLPEENRKILRGVQADENIQIDLPEQTVTYKNYTFHFDINSQWKEKFINGEDDIDNTMKYEKLIAAFEKQRPNFGRRQYMEQAMNLQQRMDTTKETATFYRVFAMIAAGMILDGADVYLASAVNSAIVSTHFATLAQGSVFLSSGFLGLFFGSIFAGFIGDFLGRRKAYSTNLLIFGVLTLGAAFATNIWMLVGLRFFAAIGLGAEIVTGYALINEFAPIKNRGRWSGVTSVIANLAAPLTVLLAASVIPRYTWRAMFVIVGVLALILWVVRRHFPESPRWLIARGEYDKAEKIIEKLEVNGSYSTNDSSVKRQPVKTRIGIGLLVATVAVSAVNLTQYTFTSWMPTLLIKQGIEVVHSLTFSAVMMAGAPIGALIGALLVDVIGRKKVIVSAFVMTAVFGMIYSQQHTTVGILTVGFLVVTMMYILMASVVGVYMSELFPTYFRFRGTGYANGVAKILTVLTPYFAAWAITQFSANLIFYFIAAVALIAAIVVVVYGPETKQKAIH
;
A
#
# COMPACT_ATOMS: atom_id res chain seq x y z
N MET A 1 -20.09 -14.63 -31.79
CA MET A 1 -21.31 -15.31 -31.28
C MET A 1 -21.64 -16.51 -32.18
N GLU A 2 -22.62 -17.35 -31.87
CA GLU A 2 -23.00 -18.43 -32.81
C GLU A 2 -23.78 -17.86 -34.00
N ALA A 3 -23.48 -18.30 -35.22
CA ALA A 3 -24.20 -17.86 -36.42
C ALA A 3 -25.67 -18.31 -36.39
N PHE A 4 -26.58 -17.41 -36.77
CA PHE A 4 -28.00 -17.64 -36.85
C PHE A 4 -28.45 -17.41 -38.30
N VAL A 5 -28.61 -18.51 -39.06
CA VAL A 5 -29.14 -18.46 -40.43
C VAL A 5 -30.56 -18.99 -40.45
N ARG A 6 -30.74 -20.22 -39.95
CA ARG A 6 -32.04 -20.86 -39.74
C ARG A 6 -32.05 -21.54 -38.40
N GLU A 7 -33.18 -21.47 -37.71
CA GLU A 7 -33.44 -22.19 -36.47
C GLU A 7 -34.73 -22.99 -36.64
N THR A 8 -34.70 -24.27 -36.31
CA THR A 8 -35.91 -25.10 -36.22
C THR A 8 -35.90 -25.76 -34.85
N GLY A 9 -36.77 -25.29 -33.97
CA GLY A 9 -36.73 -25.69 -32.58
C GLY A 9 -38.09 -25.66 -31.91
N ARG A 10 -38.15 -26.31 -30.75
CA ARG A 10 -39.31 -26.27 -29.87
C ARG A 10 -39.43 -24.89 -29.25
N ALA A 11 -40.67 -24.46 -29.04
CA ALA A 11 -40.97 -23.20 -28.40
C ALA A 11 -41.60 -23.37 -27.03
N VAL A 12 -41.36 -22.40 -26.16
CA VAL A 12 -42.08 -22.24 -24.89
C VAL A 12 -42.86 -20.94 -24.92
N VAL A 13 -44.08 -20.98 -24.40
CA VAL A 13 -44.97 -19.83 -24.37
C VAL A 13 -45.05 -19.30 -22.94
N ILE A 14 -44.64 -18.05 -22.72
CA ILE A 14 -44.86 -17.31 -21.48
C ILE A 14 -45.66 -16.05 -21.86
N PRO A 15 -46.99 -16.12 -21.93
CA PRO A 15 -47.81 -15.12 -22.61
C PRO A 15 -47.97 -13.81 -21.82
N ASN A 16 -47.22 -13.62 -20.73
CA ASN A 16 -47.29 -12.46 -19.86
C ASN A 16 -46.72 -11.20 -20.55
N ASP A 17 -47.38 -10.08 -20.31
CA ASP A 17 -46.88 -8.75 -20.65
C ASP A 17 -46.01 -8.20 -19.51
N ASN A 18 -45.20 -7.16 -19.79
CA ASN A 18 -44.39 -6.40 -18.82
C ASN A 18 -43.37 -7.27 -18.06
N ILE A 19 -42.69 -8.18 -18.76
CA ILE A 19 -41.63 -9.00 -18.18
C ILE A 19 -40.35 -8.16 -18.12
N ASN A 20 -40.08 -7.56 -16.97
CA ASN A 20 -38.88 -6.74 -16.78
C ASN A 20 -37.62 -7.59 -16.52
N THR A 21 -36.44 -6.96 -16.56
CA THR A 21 -35.14 -7.63 -16.38
C THR A 21 -34.92 -8.22 -14.98
N ASP A 22 -35.62 -7.73 -13.95
CA ASP A 22 -35.59 -8.32 -12.61
C ASP A 22 -36.35 -9.67 -12.57
N ILE A 23 -37.43 -9.80 -13.34
CA ILE A 23 -38.19 -11.05 -13.49
C ILE A 23 -37.36 -12.08 -14.28
N ILE A 24 -36.69 -11.64 -15.36
CA ILE A 24 -35.84 -12.52 -16.18
C ILE A 24 -34.65 -13.03 -15.34
N LEU A 25 -33.95 -12.15 -14.63
CA LEU A 25 -32.86 -12.52 -13.74
C LEU A 25 -32.78 -11.59 -12.51
N PRO A 26 -33.16 -12.09 -11.31
CA PRO A 26 -33.14 -11.28 -10.10
C PRO A 26 -31.75 -10.76 -9.72
N LYS A 27 -31.69 -9.54 -9.19
CA LYS A 27 -30.44 -8.82 -8.87
C LYS A 27 -29.46 -9.59 -7.96
N GLN A 28 -29.95 -10.52 -7.15
CA GLN A 28 -29.13 -11.27 -6.20
C GLN A 28 -28.11 -12.21 -6.87
N PHE A 29 -28.34 -12.56 -8.13
CA PHE A 29 -27.50 -13.46 -8.91
C PHE A 29 -26.39 -12.73 -9.70
N LEU A 30 -26.36 -11.39 -9.68
CA LEU A 30 -25.40 -10.55 -10.43
C LEU A 30 -24.00 -10.48 -9.78
N LYS A 31 -23.41 -11.64 -9.45
CA LYS A 31 -22.09 -11.75 -8.80
C LYS A 31 -21.03 -12.41 -9.67
N ASN A 32 -21.43 -13.08 -10.74
CA ASN A 32 -20.52 -13.74 -11.67
C ASN A 32 -20.08 -12.78 -12.78
N ILE A 33 -18.82 -12.86 -13.19
CA ILE A 33 -18.23 -12.06 -14.28
C ILE A 33 -18.18 -12.82 -15.61
N LEU A 34 -18.43 -14.13 -15.58
CA LEU A 34 -18.52 -14.97 -16.78
C LEU A 34 -19.94 -14.89 -17.35
N ASN A 35 -20.08 -14.90 -18.66
CA ASN A 35 -21.37 -14.92 -19.38
C ASN A 35 -22.09 -16.29 -19.36
N THR A 36 -21.65 -17.21 -18.49
CA THR A 36 -22.19 -18.57 -18.34
C THR A 36 -22.53 -18.87 -16.87
N GLY A 37 -23.44 -19.82 -16.66
CA GLY A 37 -23.90 -20.25 -15.34
C GLY A 37 -25.10 -19.47 -14.80
N PHE A 38 -25.75 -18.65 -15.62
CA PHE A 38 -26.96 -17.87 -15.28
C PHE A 38 -28.26 -18.58 -15.70
N GLY A 39 -28.22 -19.54 -16.62
CA GLY A 39 -29.41 -20.22 -17.13
C GLY A 39 -30.21 -20.96 -16.05
N LYS A 40 -29.52 -21.48 -15.02
CA LYS A 40 -30.18 -22.07 -13.84
C LYS A 40 -31.00 -21.06 -13.03
N ASP A 41 -30.61 -19.78 -13.06
CA ASP A 41 -31.23 -18.69 -12.29
C ASP A 41 -32.23 -17.87 -13.14
N LEU A 42 -32.40 -18.21 -14.44
CA LEU A 42 -33.37 -17.60 -15.34
C LEU A 42 -34.79 -17.77 -14.79
N PHE A 43 -35.58 -16.71 -14.68
CA PHE A 43 -36.94 -16.70 -14.12
C PHE A 43 -37.03 -17.33 -12.72
N PHE A 44 -36.02 -17.11 -11.88
CA PHE A 44 -35.88 -17.79 -10.59
C PHE A 44 -37.16 -17.75 -9.73
N ASP A 45 -37.74 -16.56 -9.55
CA ASP A 45 -38.92 -16.38 -8.70
C ASP A 45 -40.20 -17.06 -9.26
N TRP A 46 -40.19 -17.46 -10.53
CA TRP A 46 -41.30 -18.19 -11.16
C TRP A 46 -41.02 -19.69 -11.27
N ARG A 47 -39.75 -20.07 -11.41
CA ARG A 47 -39.31 -21.46 -11.56
C ARG A 47 -39.12 -22.19 -10.24
N TYR A 48 -38.90 -21.49 -9.14
CA TYR A 48 -38.62 -22.10 -7.85
C TYR A 48 -39.64 -21.67 -6.80
N ASN A 49 -40.07 -22.62 -5.98
CA ASN A 49 -40.88 -22.36 -4.79
C ASN A 49 -39.98 -21.79 -3.67
N ALA A 50 -40.59 -21.25 -2.61
CA ALA A 50 -39.86 -20.65 -1.49
C ALA A 50 -38.93 -21.63 -0.74
N ASP A 51 -39.18 -22.94 -0.85
CA ASP A 51 -38.32 -24.00 -0.29
C ASP A 51 -37.17 -24.43 -1.22
N GLY A 52 -37.07 -23.82 -2.41
CA GLY A 52 -36.07 -24.12 -3.43
C GLY A 52 -36.42 -25.29 -4.36
N SER A 53 -37.59 -25.91 -4.22
CA SER A 53 -38.08 -26.93 -5.17
C SER A 53 -38.56 -26.29 -6.49
N LEU A 54 -38.59 -27.07 -7.58
CA LEU A 54 -39.10 -26.57 -8.88
C LEU A 54 -40.62 -26.38 -8.82
N ASN A 55 -41.09 -25.24 -9.31
CA ASN A 55 -42.50 -25.01 -9.57
C ASN A 55 -42.92 -25.75 -10.85
N GLU A 56 -43.47 -26.95 -10.72
CA GLU A 56 -43.87 -27.82 -11.84
C GLU A 56 -44.97 -27.20 -12.72
N ALA A 57 -45.72 -26.21 -12.21
CA ALA A 57 -46.74 -25.52 -12.99
C ALA A 57 -46.15 -24.54 -14.01
N PHE A 58 -44.91 -24.09 -13.80
CA PHE A 58 -44.27 -23.10 -14.67
C PHE A 58 -43.73 -23.76 -15.96
N GLU A 59 -43.95 -23.11 -17.10
CA GLU A 59 -43.73 -23.71 -18.43
C GLU A 59 -42.30 -24.19 -18.66
N LEU A 60 -41.27 -23.44 -18.21
CA LEU A 60 -39.86 -23.86 -18.36
C LEU A 60 -39.45 -25.07 -17.51
N ASN A 61 -40.27 -25.46 -16.54
CA ASN A 61 -39.99 -26.62 -15.69
C ASN A 61 -40.68 -27.90 -16.19
N LYS A 62 -41.65 -27.79 -17.10
CA LYS A 62 -42.34 -28.96 -17.64
C LYS A 62 -41.36 -29.79 -18.50
N PRO A 63 -41.27 -31.11 -18.31
CA PRO A 63 -40.37 -31.97 -19.07
C PRO A 63 -40.52 -31.84 -20.60
N ALA A 64 -41.74 -31.62 -21.07
CA ALA A 64 -42.04 -31.48 -22.49
C ALA A 64 -41.37 -30.26 -23.15
N HIS A 65 -41.04 -29.24 -22.36
CA HIS A 65 -40.45 -27.98 -22.80
C HIS A 65 -38.92 -27.91 -22.61
N GLN A 66 -38.31 -28.93 -22.01
CA GLN A 66 -36.87 -28.99 -21.80
C GLN A 66 -36.11 -29.00 -23.12
N GLY A 67 -35.18 -28.06 -23.32
CA GLY A 67 -34.41 -27.92 -24.56
C GLY A 67 -35.15 -27.17 -25.68
N ALA A 68 -36.13 -26.34 -25.33
CA ALA A 68 -36.69 -25.36 -26.24
C ALA A 68 -35.68 -24.23 -26.52
N SER A 69 -35.60 -23.82 -27.79
CA SER A 69 -34.69 -22.76 -28.24
C SER A 69 -35.40 -21.46 -28.61
N ILE A 70 -36.75 -21.45 -28.59
CA ILE A 70 -37.57 -20.28 -28.94
C ILE A 70 -38.49 -19.94 -27.76
N LEU A 71 -38.48 -18.68 -27.32
CA LEU A 71 -39.41 -18.17 -26.31
C LEU A 71 -40.47 -17.29 -26.98
N ILE A 72 -41.75 -17.53 -26.74
CA ILE A 72 -42.86 -16.69 -27.20
C ILE A 72 -43.45 -15.95 -26.00
N THR A 73 -43.51 -14.63 -26.07
CA THR A 73 -43.90 -13.75 -24.96
C THR A 73 -44.95 -12.71 -25.32
N GLY A 74 -45.47 -12.02 -24.30
CA GLY A 74 -46.34 -10.85 -24.39
C GLY A 74 -45.63 -9.56 -24.83
N ASN A 75 -46.26 -8.41 -24.60
CA ASN A 75 -45.72 -7.08 -24.85
C ASN A 75 -44.77 -6.64 -23.74
N ASP A 76 -43.93 -5.64 -24.02
CA ASP A 76 -42.98 -5.05 -23.06
C ASP A 76 -42.04 -6.09 -22.40
N PHE A 77 -41.26 -6.79 -23.22
CA PHE A 77 -40.27 -7.76 -22.73
C PHE A 77 -38.88 -7.12 -22.54
N GLY A 78 -38.27 -7.40 -21.38
CA GLY A 78 -36.95 -6.90 -21.02
C GLY A 78 -36.94 -5.43 -20.58
N SER A 79 -38.06 -4.88 -20.11
CA SER A 79 -38.11 -3.52 -19.55
C SER A 79 -37.39 -3.41 -18.21
N GLY A 80 -37.15 -2.17 -17.72
CA GLY A 80 -36.50 -1.92 -16.44
C GLY A 80 -34.98 -1.68 -16.53
N SER A 81 -34.21 -2.29 -15.63
CA SER A 81 -32.78 -2.00 -15.49
C SER A 81 -31.97 -2.47 -16.71
N SER A 82 -30.99 -1.67 -17.16
CA SER A 82 -30.02 -2.05 -18.20
C SER A 82 -29.12 -3.19 -17.72
N ARG A 83 -29.55 -4.43 -17.95
CA ARG A 83 -28.87 -5.65 -17.47
C ARG A 83 -28.62 -6.62 -18.61
N GLU A 84 -27.40 -6.61 -19.10
CA GLU A 84 -26.92 -7.57 -20.11
C GLU A 84 -26.99 -9.02 -19.61
N HIS A 85 -26.80 -9.23 -18.31
CA HIS A 85 -26.92 -10.53 -17.64
C HIS A 85 -28.28 -11.22 -17.84
N ALA A 86 -29.37 -10.47 -18.03
CA ALA A 86 -30.69 -11.06 -18.30
C ALA A 86 -30.71 -11.75 -19.67
N VAL A 87 -30.01 -11.19 -20.66
CA VAL A 87 -29.82 -11.82 -21.98
C VAL A 87 -28.91 -13.04 -21.85
N TRP A 88 -27.83 -12.94 -21.07
CA TRP A 88 -26.96 -14.10 -20.79
C TRP A 88 -27.72 -15.25 -20.15
N ALA A 89 -28.64 -14.99 -19.22
CA ALA A 89 -29.45 -16.03 -18.61
C ALA A 89 -30.34 -16.75 -19.65
N LEU A 90 -30.90 -16.01 -20.62
CA LEU A 90 -31.71 -16.59 -21.69
C LEU A 90 -30.86 -17.44 -22.65
N THR A 91 -29.71 -16.94 -23.08
CA THR A 91 -28.83 -17.67 -24.00
C THR A 91 -28.15 -18.87 -23.34
N ASP A 92 -27.71 -18.73 -22.08
CA ASP A 92 -27.11 -19.80 -21.28
C ASP A 92 -28.13 -20.89 -20.90
N TYR A 93 -29.43 -20.55 -20.80
CA TYR A 93 -30.50 -21.55 -20.70
C TYR A 93 -30.70 -22.32 -22.00
N GLY A 94 -30.37 -21.72 -23.14
CA GLY A 94 -30.46 -22.35 -24.47
C GLY A 94 -31.38 -21.65 -25.47
N PHE A 95 -31.95 -20.48 -25.12
CA PHE A 95 -32.76 -19.72 -26.08
C PHE A 95 -31.88 -19.07 -27.14
N ARG A 96 -32.27 -19.27 -28.41
CA ARG A 96 -31.67 -18.61 -29.57
C ARG A 96 -32.52 -17.46 -30.10
N ALA A 97 -33.83 -17.48 -29.86
CA ALA A 97 -34.72 -16.40 -30.25
C ALA A 97 -35.82 -16.14 -29.21
N VAL A 98 -36.27 -14.88 -29.13
CA VAL A 98 -37.45 -14.47 -28.37
C VAL A 98 -38.42 -13.76 -29.30
N ILE A 99 -39.66 -14.23 -29.37
CA ILE A 99 -40.75 -13.67 -30.18
C ILE A 99 -41.69 -12.91 -29.24
N GLY A 100 -41.71 -11.58 -29.36
CA GLY A 100 -42.50 -10.67 -28.53
C GLY A 100 -43.25 -9.63 -29.37
N GLY A 101 -44.06 -8.82 -28.71
CA GLY A 101 -44.80 -7.73 -29.37
C GLY A 101 -44.05 -6.41 -29.34
N GLU A 102 -43.24 -6.23 -28.30
CA GLU A 102 -42.35 -5.09 -28.12
C GLU A 102 -41.22 -5.48 -27.16
N PHE A 103 -40.04 -4.90 -27.36
CA PHE A 103 -38.89 -5.04 -26.47
C PHE A 103 -38.42 -3.66 -26.06
N SER A 104 -37.89 -3.52 -24.84
CA SER A 104 -37.20 -2.28 -24.47
C SER A 104 -35.95 -2.08 -25.34
N ASP A 105 -35.64 -0.83 -25.72
CA ASP A 105 -34.52 -0.50 -26.62
C ASP A 105 -33.18 -1.10 -26.14
N ILE A 106 -32.94 -1.01 -24.82
CA ILE A 106 -31.72 -1.48 -24.19
C ILE A 106 -31.65 -3.01 -24.24
N PHE A 107 -32.75 -3.70 -23.92
CA PHE A 107 -32.80 -5.15 -23.98
C PHE A 107 -32.65 -5.67 -25.41
N TYR A 108 -33.30 -5.01 -26.37
CA TYR A 108 -33.16 -5.30 -27.80
C TYR A 108 -31.69 -5.21 -28.22
N MET A 109 -31.00 -4.11 -27.88
CA MET A 109 -29.58 -3.93 -28.19
C MET A 109 -28.67 -4.95 -27.50
N ASN A 110 -28.95 -5.31 -26.24
CA ASN A 110 -28.17 -6.34 -25.55
C ASN A 110 -28.41 -7.73 -26.17
N SER A 111 -29.63 -8.01 -26.64
CA SER A 111 -29.98 -9.26 -27.32
C SER A 111 -29.19 -9.42 -28.62
N THR A 112 -29.20 -8.38 -29.48
CA THR A 112 -28.45 -8.39 -30.74
C THR A 112 -26.93 -8.44 -30.55
N LYS A 113 -26.40 -7.96 -29.43
CA LYS A 113 -24.98 -8.07 -29.10
C LYS A 113 -24.57 -9.46 -28.62
N ASN A 114 -25.46 -10.16 -27.93
CA ASN A 114 -25.15 -11.42 -27.25
C ASN A 114 -25.69 -12.67 -27.97
N GLY A 115 -26.15 -12.53 -29.21
CA GLY A 115 -26.57 -13.67 -30.03
C GLY A 115 -27.97 -14.22 -29.71
N LEU A 116 -28.81 -13.45 -29.02
CA LEU A 116 -30.23 -13.75 -28.84
C LEU A 116 -31.02 -12.96 -29.88
N LEU A 117 -31.79 -13.61 -30.75
CA LEU A 117 -32.55 -12.91 -31.80
C LEU A 117 -33.91 -12.41 -31.27
N PRO A 118 -34.12 -11.09 -31.07
CA PRO A 118 -35.44 -10.56 -30.75
C PRO A 118 -36.28 -10.40 -32.02
N ILE A 119 -37.43 -11.07 -32.06
CA ILE A 119 -38.38 -11.03 -33.17
C ILE A 119 -39.64 -10.31 -32.70
N VAL A 120 -40.00 -9.24 -33.40
CA VAL A 120 -41.23 -8.49 -33.14
C VAL A 120 -42.32 -8.99 -34.08
N LEU A 121 -43.42 -9.50 -33.51
CA LEU A 121 -44.61 -9.90 -34.27
C LEU A 121 -45.88 -9.29 -33.65
N PRO A 122 -46.84 -8.85 -34.49
CA PRO A 122 -48.11 -8.33 -34.00
C PRO A 122 -48.92 -9.40 -33.25
N GLU A 123 -49.84 -8.95 -32.40
CA GLU A 123 -50.62 -9.81 -31.50
C GLU A 123 -51.40 -10.92 -32.23
N GLU A 124 -51.94 -10.64 -33.43
CA GLU A 124 -52.67 -11.61 -34.24
C GLU A 124 -51.80 -12.81 -34.62
N ASN A 125 -50.54 -12.58 -34.98
CA ASN A 125 -49.58 -13.62 -35.35
C ASN A 125 -49.13 -14.39 -34.11
N ARG A 126 -48.85 -13.68 -33.01
CA ARG A 126 -48.43 -14.33 -31.75
C ARG A 126 -49.53 -15.20 -31.16
N LYS A 127 -50.82 -14.82 -31.28
CA LYS A 127 -51.95 -15.67 -30.86
C LYS A 127 -51.93 -17.04 -31.53
N ILE A 128 -51.56 -17.11 -32.82
CA ILE A 128 -51.41 -18.38 -33.54
C ILE A 128 -50.22 -19.17 -32.98
N LEU A 129 -49.08 -18.50 -32.77
CA LEU A 129 -47.87 -19.14 -32.23
C LEU A 129 -48.03 -19.63 -30.79
N ARG A 130 -48.87 -18.98 -29.97
CA ARG A 130 -49.19 -19.44 -28.59
C ARG A 130 -49.92 -20.79 -28.56
N GLY A 131 -50.46 -21.24 -29.70
CA GLY A 131 -51.11 -22.56 -29.83
C GLY A 131 -50.13 -23.73 -30.06
N VAL A 132 -48.82 -23.47 -30.14
CA VAL A 132 -47.79 -24.48 -30.35
C VAL A 132 -47.81 -25.55 -29.25
N GLN A 133 -47.83 -26.82 -29.66
CA GLN A 133 -47.71 -27.94 -28.72
C GLN A 133 -46.24 -28.27 -28.46
N ALA A 134 -45.93 -28.92 -27.35
CA ALA A 134 -44.55 -29.13 -26.90
C ALA A 134 -43.68 -29.99 -27.85
N ASP A 135 -44.30 -30.83 -28.67
CA ASP A 135 -43.67 -31.69 -29.68
C ASP A 135 -43.60 -31.04 -31.07
N GLU A 136 -44.17 -29.84 -31.25
CA GLU A 136 -44.16 -29.10 -32.50
C GLU A 136 -42.99 -28.11 -32.58
N ASN A 137 -42.46 -27.94 -33.79
CA ASN A 137 -41.34 -27.03 -34.05
C ASN A 137 -41.81 -25.75 -34.75
N ILE A 138 -41.12 -24.65 -34.45
CA ILE A 138 -41.21 -23.40 -35.19
C ILE A 138 -39.91 -23.22 -35.96
N GLN A 139 -40.03 -22.80 -37.22
CA GLN A 139 -38.87 -22.48 -38.06
C GLN A 139 -38.72 -20.97 -38.18
N ILE A 140 -37.53 -20.46 -37.87
CA ILE A 140 -37.13 -19.07 -38.09
C ILE A 140 -36.08 -19.06 -39.21
N ASP A 141 -36.35 -18.32 -40.27
CA ASP A 141 -35.41 -18.05 -41.36
C ASP A 141 -35.01 -16.58 -41.30
N LEU A 142 -33.77 -16.30 -40.90
CA LEU A 142 -33.28 -14.92 -40.75
C LEU A 142 -32.97 -14.24 -42.11
N PRO A 143 -32.38 -14.90 -43.12
CA PRO A 143 -32.26 -14.35 -44.47
C PRO A 143 -33.57 -13.89 -45.08
N GLU A 144 -34.63 -14.70 -44.99
CA GLU A 144 -35.97 -14.35 -45.51
C GLU A 144 -36.81 -13.56 -44.49
N GLN A 145 -36.31 -13.43 -43.27
CA GLN A 145 -36.97 -12.78 -42.13
C GLN A 145 -38.39 -13.31 -41.89
N THR A 146 -38.52 -14.65 -41.86
CA THR A 146 -39.80 -15.33 -41.65
C THR A 146 -39.80 -16.21 -40.41
N VAL A 147 -40.97 -16.32 -39.79
CA VAL A 147 -41.30 -17.34 -38.79
C VAL A 147 -42.40 -18.22 -39.38
N THR A 148 -42.14 -19.52 -39.51
CA THR A 148 -43.06 -20.50 -40.08
C THR A 148 -43.52 -21.48 -39.01
N TYR A 149 -44.83 -21.69 -38.92
CA TYR A 149 -45.47 -22.66 -38.03
C TYR A 149 -46.64 -23.31 -38.76
N LYS A 150 -46.56 -24.62 -39.00
CA LYS A 150 -47.53 -25.38 -39.84
C LYS A 150 -47.68 -24.72 -41.22
N ASN A 151 -48.88 -24.23 -41.54
CA ASN A 151 -49.20 -23.59 -42.81
C ASN A 151 -49.15 -22.05 -42.74
N TYR A 152 -48.70 -21.49 -41.62
CA TYR A 152 -48.60 -20.05 -41.41
C TYR A 152 -47.16 -19.58 -41.58
N THR A 153 -46.97 -18.49 -42.33
CA THR A 153 -45.70 -17.78 -42.47
C THR A 153 -45.91 -16.33 -42.08
N PHE A 154 -45.10 -15.86 -41.12
CA PHE A 154 -45.12 -14.50 -40.60
C PHE A 154 -43.82 -13.81 -40.95
N HIS A 155 -43.87 -12.56 -41.40
CA HIS A 155 -42.68 -11.75 -41.65
C HIS A 155 -42.35 -10.85 -40.45
N PHE A 156 -41.07 -10.66 -40.18
CA PHE A 156 -40.56 -9.72 -39.18
C PHE A 156 -39.48 -8.82 -39.77
N ASP A 157 -39.26 -7.67 -39.15
CA ASP A 157 -38.21 -6.74 -39.57
C ASP A 157 -37.03 -6.74 -38.58
N ILE A 158 -35.82 -6.69 -39.12
CA ILE A 158 -34.58 -6.48 -38.36
C ILE A 158 -33.65 -5.57 -39.17
N ASN A 159 -32.88 -4.74 -38.47
CA ASN A 159 -31.88 -3.89 -39.13
C ASN A 159 -30.88 -4.75 -39.92
N SER A 160 -30.53 -4.32 -41.13
CA SER A 160 -29.62 -5.04 -42.03
C SER A 160 -28.24 -5.33 -41.42
N GLN A 161 -27.69 -4.41 -40.61
CA GLN A 161 -26.41 -4.60 -39.93
C GLN A 161 -26.49 -5.71 -38.88
N TRP A 162 -27.57 -5.74 -38.09
CA TRP A 162 -27.78 -6.81 -37.11
C TRP A 162 -28.01 -8.15 -37.80
N LYS A 163 -28.82 -8.17 -38.87
CA LYS A 163 -29.07 -9.36 -39.69
C LYS A 163 -27.78 -9.98 -40.20
N GLU A 164 -26.91 -9.18 -40.82
CA GLU A 164 -25.62 -9.66 -41.33
C GLU A 164 -24.73 -10.18 -40.20
N LYS A 165 -24.68 -9.46 -39.07
CA LYS A 165 -23.94 -9.86 -37.88
C LYS A 165 -24.37 -11.24 -37.37
N PHE A 166 -25.68 -11.47 -37.26
CA PHE A 166 -26.25 -12.77 -36.87
C PHE A 166 -25.94 -13.87 -37.89
N ILE A 167 -26.12 -13.62 -39.19
CA ILE A 167 -25.84 -14.61 -40.26
C ILE A 167 -24.38 -15.04 -40.24
N ASN A 168 -23.45 -14.10 -40.02
CA ASN A 168 -22.02 -14.36 -40.04
C ASN A 168 -21.46 -14.82 -38.67
N GLY A 169 -22.26 -14.74 -37.59
CA GLY A 169 -21.81 -15.06 -36.23
C GLY A 169 -20.80 -14.07 -35.63
N GLU A 170 -20.70 -12.87 -36.19
CA GLU A 170 -19.70 -11.87 -35.80
C GLU A 170 -20.03 -11.21 -34.46
N ASP A 171 -19.02 -10.85 -33.67
CA ASP A 171 -19.20 -9.94 -32.54
C ASP A 171 -18.66 -8.52 -32.82
N ASP A 172 -18.78 -7.62 -31.84
CA ASP A 172 -18.33 -6.23 -32.00
C ASP A 172 -16.80 -6.13 -32.14
N ILE A 173 -16.05 -7.12 -31.63
CA ILE A 173 -14.60 -7.22 -31.79
C ILE A 173 -14.30 -7.61 -33.24
N ASP A 174 -14.96 -8.64 -33.77
CA ASP A 174 -14.79 -9.08 -35.16
C ASP A 174 -15.05 -7.94 -36.15
N ASN A 175 -16.12 -7.17 -35.92
CA ASN A 175 -16.43 -6.01 -36.75
C ASN A 175 -15.35 -4.92 -36.64
N THR A 176 -14.83 -4.66 -35.43
CA THR A 176 -13.70 -3.74 -35.23
C THR A 176 -12.44 -4.23 -35.96
N MET A 177 -12.17 -5.54 -35.95
CA MET A 177 -11.02 -6.14 -36.61
C MET A 177 -11.06 -6.01 -38.14
N LYS A 178 -12.25 -5.91 -38.76
CA LYS A 178 -12.37 -5.58 -40.20
C LYS A 178 -11.70 -4.26 -40.57
N TYR A 179 -11.62 -3.33 -39.61
CA TYR A 179 -11.00 -2.01 -39.79
C TYR A 179 -9.55 -1.95 -39.32
N GLU A 180 -8.92 -3.07 -38.92
CA GLU A 180 -7.56 -3.08 -38.34
C GLU A 180 -6.54 -2.28 -39.17
N LYS A 181 -6.54 -2.47 -40.49
CA LYS A 181 -5.63 -1.72 -41.40
C LYS A 181 -5.92 -0.22 -41.42
N LEU A 182 -7.19 0.16 -41.38
CA LEU A 182 -7.62 1.56 -41.37
C LEU A 182 -7.34 2.21 -40.00
N ILE A 183 -7.55 1.47 -38.91
CA ILE A 183 -7.17 1.88 -37.55
C ILE A 183 -5.66 2.09 -37.49
N ALA A 184 -4.85 1.15 -37.97
CA ALA A 184 -3.40 1.27 -38.00
C ALA A 184 -2.91 2.43 -38.89
N ALA A 185 -3.56 2.66 -40.03
CA ALA A 185 -3.25 3.79 -40.91
C ALA A 185 -3.61 5.13 -40.25
N PHE A 186 -4.78 5.20 -39.60
CA PHE A 186 -5.21 6.34 -38.81
C PHE A 186 -4.26 6.58 -37.64
N GLU A 187 -3.85 5.56 -36.88
CA GLU A 187 -2.87 5.67 -35.79
C GLU A 187 -1.50 6.19 -36.27
N LYS A 188 -1.08 5.82 -37.49
CA LYS A 188 0.15 6.34 -38.11
C LYS A 188 0.04 7.81 -38.52
N GLN A 189 -1.13 8.26 -38.97
CA GLN A 189 -1.36 9.61 -39.47
C GLN A 189 -1.92 10.57 -38.41
N ARG A 190 -2.43 10.04 -37.30
CA ARG A 190 -3.01 10.82 -36.21
C ARG A 190 -1.90 11.66 -35.58
N PRO A 191 -2.04 13.00 -35.54
CA PRO A 191 -1.14 13.83 -34.76
C PRO A 191 -1.16 13.34 -33.31
N ASN A 192 0.01 12.97 -32.79
CA ASN A 192 0.18 12.61 -31.39
C ASN A 192 -0.10 13.86 -30.56
N PHE A 193 -1.32 14.03 -30.08
CA PHE A 193 -1.64 15.07 -29.10
C PHE A 193 -0.83 14.80 -27.82
N GLY A 194 0.33 15.47 -27.69
CA GLY A 194 1.15 15.64 -26.49
C GLY A 194 1.90 14.40 -25.95
N ARG A 195 1.29 13.21 -25.95
CA ARG A 195 1.73 12.11 -25.07
C ARG A 195 3.14 11.58 -25.37
N ARG A 196 3.55 11.51 -26.65
CA ARG A 196 4.88 10.98 -27.02
C ARG A 196 6.00 11.97 -26.74
N GLN A 197 5.81 13.26 -27.08
CA GLN A 197 6.79 14.32 -26.81
C GLN A 197 6.99 14.51 -25.29
N TYR A 198 5.91 14.50 -24.51
CA TYR A 198 6.01 14.60 -23.04
C TYR A 198 6.65 13.35 -22.42
N MET A 199 6.41 12.14 -22.97
CA MET A 199 7.10 10.93 -22.54
C MET A 199 8.58 10.94 -22.89
N GLU A 200 8.96 11.39 -24.09
CA GLU A 200 10.36 11.53 -24.52
C GLU A 200 11.10 12.58 -23.68
N GLN A 201 10.47 13.75 -23.44
CA GLN A 201 11.02 14.79 -22.57
C GLN A 201 11.16 14.30 -21.13
N ALA A 202 10.14 13.60 -20.59
CA ALA A 202 10.21 13.00 -19.27
C ALA A 202 11.34 11.96 -19.16
N MET A 203 11.46 11.07 -20.15
CA MET A 203 12.52 10.06 -20.21
C MET A 203 13.92 10.71 -20.30
N ASN A 204 14.08 11.73 -21.13
CA ASN A 204 15.34 12.47 -21.26
C ASN A 204 15.75 13.13 -19.94
N LEU A 205 14.83 13.85 -19.30
CA LEU A 205 15.09 14.51 -18.00
C LEU A 205 15.40 13.49 -16.89
N GLN A 206 14.71 12.34 -16.87
CA GLN A 206 15.02 11.27 -15.93
C GLN A 206 16.41 10.69 -16.15
N GLN A 207 16.77 10.39 -17.40
CA GLN A 207 18.09 9.83 -17.75
C GLN A 207 19.24 10.80 -17.42
N ARG A 208 19.07 12.09 -17.73
CA ARG A 208 20.00 13.16 -17.37
C ARG A 208 20.30 13.14 -15.88
N MET A 209 19.25 13.23 -15.08
CA MET A 209 19.36 13.23 -13.62
C MET A 209 19.96 11.94 -13.05
N ASP A 210 19.63 10.78 -13.62
CA ASP A 210 20.17 9.48 -13.19
C ASP A 210 21.70 9.37 -13.33
N THR A 211 22.26 10.11 -14.28
CA THR A 211 23.70 10.09 -14.61
C THR A 211 24.50 11.24 -14.02
N THR A 212 23.88 12.25 -13.40
CA THR A 212 24.60 13.40 -12.81
C THR A 212 25.68 12.99 -11.80
N LYS A 213 26.74 13.80 -11.65
CA LYS A 213 27.68 13.69 -10.52
C LYS A 213 27.23 14.57 -9.36
N GLU A 214 27.69 14.30 -8.15
CA GLU A 214 27.33 15.10 -6.99
C GLU A 214 27.81 16.55 -7.14
N THR A 215 26.90 17.50 -6.97
CA THR A 215 27.15 18.95 -7.04
C THR A 215 27.01 19.62 -5.68
N ALA A 216 27.50 20.86 -5.56
CA ALA A 216 27.29 21.68 -4.35
C ALA A 216 25.79 21.80 -3.99
N THR A 217 24.91 21.85 -4.99
CA THR A 217 23.45 21.83 -4.80
C THR A 217 23.00 20.54 -4.11
N PHE A 218 23.46 19.38 -4.58
CA PHE A 218 23.19 18.09 -3.96
C PHE A 218 23.69 18.05 -2.50
N TYR A 219 24.93 18.49 -2.24
CA TYR A 219 25.48 18.51 -0.88
C TYR A 219 24.68 19.40 0.09
N ARG A 220 24.17 20.55 -0.39
CA ARG A 220 23.30 21.42 0.42
C ARG A 220 21.96 20.73 0.73
N VAL A 221 21.35 20.10 -0.26
CA VAL A 221 20.12 19.31 -0.09
C VAL A 221 20.34 18.18 0.91
N PHE A 222 21.42 17.41 0.73
CA PHE A 222 21.82 16.34 1.61
C PHE A 222 22.02 16.82 3.06
N ALA A 223 22.75 17.91 3.27
CA ALA A 223 23.00 18.46 4.60
C ALA A 223 21.70 18.88 5.32
N MET A 224 20.76 19.53 4.60
CA MET A 224 19.45 19.91 5.17
C MET A 224 18.60 18.70 5.55
N ILE A 225 18.67 17.62 4.76
CA ILE A 225 17.95 16.38 5.07
C ILE A 225 18.58 15.67 6.26
N ALA A 226 19.91 15.52 6.25
CA ALA A 226 20.64 14.88 7.34
C ALA A 226 20.45 15.60 8.68
N ALA A 227 20.48 16.95 8.69
CA ALA A 227 20.16 17.74 9.88
C ALA A 227 18.72 17.51 10.38
N GLY A 228 17.78 17.32 9.45
CA GLY A 228 16.40 16.95 9.76
C GLY A 228 16.28 15.62 10.46
N MET A 229 16.97 14.60 9.92
CA MET A 229 17.00 13.27 10.51
C MET A 229 17.69 13.25 11.88
N ILE A 230 18.66 14.13 12.13
CA ILE A 230 19.23 14.30 13.47
C ILE A 230 18.17 14.84 14.43
N LEU A 231 17.39 15.85 14.03
CA LEU A 231 16.32 16.40 14.87
C LEU A 231 15.19 15.39 15.12
N ASP A 232 14.90 14.53 14.14
CA ASP A 232 13.98 13.39 14.29
C ASP A 232 14.43 12.43 15.39
N GLY A 233 15.67 11.95 15.29
CA GLY A 233 16.23 11.12 16.34
C GLY A 233 16.27 11.85 17.68
N ALA A 234 16.61 13.14 17.68
CA ALA A 234 16.71 13.94 18.89
C ALA A 234 15.39 14.03 19.64
N ASP A 235 14.26 14.15 18.97
CA ASP A 235 12.94 14.16 19.61
C ASP A 235 12.65 12.87 20.42
N VAL A 236 13.05 11.71 19.89
CA VAL A 236 12.86 10.42 20.57
C VAL A 236 13.76 10.31 21.81
N TYR A 237 15.04 10.64 21.70
CA TYR A 237 15.99 10.52 22.80
C TYR A 237 15.87 11.65 23.83
N LEU A 238 15.41 12.82 23.41
CA LEU A 238 15.00 13.89 24.32
C LEU A 238 13.86 13.41 25.20
N ALA A 239 12.83 12.75 24.63
CA ALA A 239 11.70 12.26 25.40
C ALA A 239 12.14 11.23 26.45
N SER A 240 13.06 10.32 26.13
CA SER A 240 13.69 9.39 27.08
C SER A 240 14.34 10.12 28.26
N ALA A 241 15.21 11.08 27.97
CA ALA A 241 15.94 11.81 29.01
C ALA A 241 15.03 12.72 29.86
N VAL A 242 14.07 13.40 29.22
CA VAL A 242 13.07 14.23 29.90
C VAL A 242 12.18 13.36 30.78
N ASN A 243 11.73 12.18 30.31
CA ASN A 243 10.93 11.25 31.10
C ASN A 243 11.63 10.90 32.42
N SER A 244 12.91 10.58 32.34
CA SER A 244 13.74 10.32 33.52
C SER A 244 13.73 11.49 34.52
N ALA A 245 13.91 12.71 34.02
CA ALA A 245 13.94 13.92 34.85
C ALA A 245 12.57 14.31 35.43
N ILE A 246 11.47 14.16 34.70
CA ILE A 246 10.12 14.50 35.20
C ILE A 246 9.63 13.50 36.25
N VAL A 247 10.04 12.23 36.12
CA VAL A 247 9.75 11.20 37.13
C VAL A 247 10.59 11.44 38.38
N SER A 248 11.88 11.77 38.25
CA SER A 248 12.76 12.04 39.40
C SER A 248 12.38 13.32 40.16
N THR A 249 11.84 14.32 39.47
CA THR A 249 11.38 15.59 40.07
C THR A 249 9.92 15.54 40.54
N HIS A 250 9.28 14.37 40.48
CA HIS A 250 7.87 14.16 40.86
C HIS A 250 6.86 15.03 40.07
N PHE A 251 7.23 15.54 38.89
CA PHE A 251 6.30 16.20 37.99
C PHE A 251 5.32 15.23 37.33
N ALA A 252 5.72 13.97 37.16
CA ALA A 252 4.89 12.88 36.64
C ALA A 252 5.13 11.57 37.41
N THR A 253 4.10 10.74 37.52
CA THR A 253 4.26 9.35 38.00
C THR A 253 4.90 8.49 36.91
N LEU A 254 5.39 7.29 37.27
CA LEU A 254 5.95 6.34 36.29
C LEU A 254 4.92 5.95 35.21
N ALA A 255 3.65 5.79 35.61
CA ALA A 255 2.56 5.50 34.69
C ALA A 255 2.30 6.68 33.74
N GLN A 256 2.28 7.91 34.25
CA GLN A 256 2.11 9.11 33.43
C GLN A 256 3.31 9.34 32.48
N GLY A 257 4.53 9.05 32.93
CA GLY A 257 5.72 9.05 32.08
C GLY A 257 5.64 8.06 30.92
N SER A 258 5.01 6.91 31.16
CA SER A 258 4.73 5.93 30.10
C SER A 258 3.77 6.48 29.05
N VAL A 259 2.70 7.16 29.47
CA VAL A 259 1.78 7.84 28.55
C VAL A 259 2.51 8.90 27.72
N PHE A 260 3.41 9.66 28.34
CA PHE A 260 4.24 10.67 27.65
C PHE A 260 5.15 10.07 26.57
N LEU A 261 5.82 8.95 26.85
CA LEU A 261 6.63 8.25 25.84
C LEU A 261 5.75 7.66 24.72
N SER A 262 4.65 6.99 25.10
CA SER A 262 3.73 6.35 24.16
C SER A 262 3.06 7.34 23.21
N SER A 263 2.71 8.55 23.68
CA SER A 263 2.07 9.57 22.84
C SER A 263 3.00 10.05 21.71
N GLY A 264 4.31 10.11 21.95
CA GLY A 264 5.31 10.39 20.92
C GLY A 264 5.30 9.33 19.81
N PHE A 265 5.34 8.04 20.17
CA PHE A 265 5.28 6.96 19.19
C PHE A 265 3.95 6.93 18.41
N LEU A 266 2.83 7.21 19.09
CA LEU A 266 1.52 7.27 18.45
C LEU A 266 1.44 8.42 17.44
N GLY A 267 2.00 9.59 17.79
CA GLY A 267 2.10 10.71 16.86
C GLY A 267 2.99 10.39 15.65
N LEU A 268 4.15 9.75 15.85
CA LEU A 268 5.04 9.31 14.76
C LEU A 268 4.37 8.29 13.82
N PHE A 269 3.47 7.45 14.35
CA PHE A 269 2.65 6.52 13.55
C PHE A 269 1.71 7.29 12.62
N PHE A 270 0.86 8.15 13.16
CA PHE A 270 -0.08 8.97 12.37
C PHE A 270 0.65 9.87 11.39
N GLY A 271 1.72 10.54 11.83
CA GLY A 271 2.55 11.40 10.98
C GLY A 271 3.08 10.66 9.75
N SER A 272 3.55 9.42 9.92
CA SER A 272 4.04 8.63 8.78
C SER A 272 2.96 8.17 7.79
N ILE A 273 1.72 7.99 8.24
CA ILE A 273 0.60 7.68 7.34
C ILE A 273 0.24 8.92 6.52
N PHE A 274 0.10 10.07 7.17
CA PHE A 274 -0.28 11.32 6.49
C PHE A 274 0.83 11.86 5.57
N ALA A 275 2.10 11.58 5.88
CA ALA A 275 3.26 12.04 5.11
C ALA A 275 3.20 11.69 3.62
N GLY A 276 2.79 10.46 3.28
CA GLY A 276 2.71 10.00 1.88
C GLY A 276 1.69 10.81 1.09
N PHE A 277 0.48 10.95 1.63
CA PHE A 277 -0.58 11.73 1.00
C PHE A 277 -0.20 13.21 0.87
N ILE A 278 0.24 13.84 1.95
CA ILE A 278 0.63 15.26 1.97
C ILE A 278 1.76 15.52 0.97
N GLY A 279 2.79 14.66 0.95
CA GLY A 279 3.92 14.80 0.05
C GLY A 279 3.54 14.66 -1.42
N ASP A 280 2.59 13.77 -1.75
CA ASP A 280 2.17 13.54 -3.13
C ASP A 280 1.28 14.68 -3.64
N PHE A 281 0.37 15.19 -2.80
CA PHE A 281 -0.56 16.26 -3.17
C PHE A 281 0.05 17.66 -3.15
N LEU A 282 0.81 18.02 -2.11
CA LEU A 282 1.30 19.38 -1.89
C LEU A 282 2.73 19.62 -2.43
N GLY A 283 3.44 18.56 -2.82
CA GLY A 283 4.84 18.60 -3.22
C GLY A 283 5.78 18.32 -2.06
N ARG A 284 6.96 17.76 -2.39
CA ARG A 284 7.92 17.29 -1.38
C ARG A 284 8.45 18.45 -0.54
N ARG A 285 8.81 19.58 -1.17
CA ARG A 285 9.33 20.76 -0.47
C ARG A 285 8.35 21.30 0.59
N LYS A 286 7.07 21.44 0.23
CA LYS A 286 6.05 21.99 1.15
C LYS A 286 5.80 21.04 2.31
N ALA A 287 5.59 19.76 2.02
CA ALA A 287 5.41 18.73 3.05
C ALA A 287 6.59 18.70 4.03
N TYR A 288 7.82 18.76 3.50
CA TYR A 288 9.08 18.73 4.25
C TYR A 288 9.43 20.02 5.01
N SER A 289 8.69 21.10 4.78
CA SER A 289 8.83 22.36 5.52
C SER A 289 7.74 22.49 6.58
N THR A 290 6.49 22.15 6.25
CA THR A 290 5.36 22.22 7.18
C THR A 290 5.54 21.27 8.37
N ASN A 291 6.09 20.08 8.13
CA ASN A 291 6.32 19.06 9.15
C ASN A 291 7.22 19.59 10.32
N LEU A 292 8.31 20.27 9.98
CA LEU A 292 9.30 20.78 10.91
C LEU A 292 8.84 22.07 11.59
N LEU A 293 7.99 22.87 10.93
CA LEU A 293 7.34 24.01 11.56
C LEU A 293 6.41 23.55 12.69
N ILE A 294 5.54 22.57 12.41
CA ILE A 294 4.62 22.00 13.41
C ILE A 294 5.42 21.44 14.57
N PHE A 295 6.46 20.63 14.29
CA PHE A 295 7.34 20.10 15.31
C PHE A 295 8.00 21.21 16.14
N GLY A 296 8.69 22.16 15.51
CA GLY A 296 9.44 23.20 16.21
C GLY A 296 8.57 24.06 17.13
N VAL A 297 7.41 24.51 16.66
CA VAL A 297 6.48 25.34 17.46
C VAL A 297 5.92 24.58 18.64
N LEU A 298 5.45 23.34 18.43
CA LEU A 298 4.85 22.55 19.50
C LEU A 298 5.88 22.06 20.53
N THR A 299 7.09 21.72 20.07
CA THR A 299 8.23 21.39 20.94
C THR A 299 8.65 22.58 21.78
N LEU A 300 8.67 23.81 21.24
CA LEU A 300 8.87 25.00 22.05
C LEU A 300 7.75 25.21 23.07
N GLY A 301 6.49 25.00 22.65
CA GLY A 301 5.34 25.06 23.55
C GLY A 301 5.46 24.08 24.73
N ALA A 302 6.04 22.90 24.50
CA ALA A 302 6.23 21.87 25.53
C ALA A 302 7.13 22.34 26.69
N ALA A 303 8.03 23.30 26.45
CA ALA A 303 8.83 23.91 27.52
C ALA A 303 7.97 24.65 28.56
N PHE A 304 6.77 25.13 28.17
CA PHE A 304 5.85 25.88 29.02
C PHE A 304 4.75 25.00 29.64
N ALA A 305 4.84 23.68 29.49
CA ALA A 305 3.84 22.78 30.04
C ALA A 305 3.76 22.89 31.58
N THR A 306 2.54 23.15 32.09
CA THR A 306 2.25 23.30 33.52
C THR A 306 1.88 21.98 34.19
N ASN A 307 1.41 21.00 33.41
CA ASN A 307 1.09 19.66 33.87
C ASN A 307 1.46 18.61 32.81
N ILE A 308 1.49 17.35 33.22
CA ILE A 308 1.88 16.24 32.36
C ILE A 308 0.94 16.02 31.18
N TRP A 309 -0.36 16.28 31.31
CA TRP A 309 -1.32 16.06 30.22
C TRP A 309 -1.16 17.09 29.10
N MET A 310 -0.86 18.35 29.43
CA MET A 310 -0.47 19.37 28.46
C MET A 310 0.81 18.95 27.73
N LEU A 311 1.80 18.43 28.46
CA LEU A 311 3.05 17.94 27.88
C LEU A 311 2.81 16.74 26.92
N VAL A 312 1.98 15.79 27.33
CA VAL A 312 1.57 14.62 26.52
C VAL A 312 0.87 15.04 25.23
N GLY A 313 -0.05 16.00 25.30
CA GLY A 313 -0.78 16.51 24.14
C GLY A 313 0.13 17.24 23.16
N LEU A 314 0.96 18.17 23.65
CA LEU A 314 1.95 18.87 22.83
C LEU A 314 2.92 17.89 22.17
N ARG A 315 3.38 16.88 22.91
CA ARG A 315 4.25 15.82 22.40
C ARG A 315 3.62 15.02 21.27
N PHE A 316 2.35 14.63 21.42
CA PHE A 316 1.60 13.89 20.42
C PHE A 316 1.51 14.66 19.10
N PHE A 317 1.08 15.92 19.15
CA PHE A 317 0.95 16.74 17.94
C PHE A 317 2.31 17.11 17.33
N ALA A 318 3.34 17.34 18.15
CA ALA A 318 4.71 17.56 17.67
C ALA A 318 5.22 16.34 16.89
N ALA A 319 4.97 15.13 17.42
CA ALA A 319 5.34 13.86 16.79
C ALA A 319 4.59 13.57 15.48
N ILE A 320 3.34 14.03 15.33
CA ILE A 320 2.63 13.95 14.04
C ILE A 320 3.36 14.76 12.98
N GLY A 321 3.80 15.97 13.32
CA GLY A 321 4.65 16.77 12.44
C GLY A 321 5.91 16.00 12.06
N LEU A 322 6.58 15.41 13.04
CA LEU A 322 7.85 14.72 12.81
C LEU A 322 7.72 13.39 12.06
N GLY A 323 6.62 12.63 12.19
CA GLY A 323 6.48 11.29 11.60
C GLY A 323 6.67 11.20 10.08
N ALA A 324 6.62 12.33 9.36
CA ALA A 324 6.91 12.43 7.94
C ALA A 324 8.41 12.49 7.59
N GLU A 325 9.26 12.91 8.53
CA GLU A 325 10.64 13.33 8.31
C GLU A 325 11.54 12.20 7.79
N ILE A 326 11.54 11.03 8.44
CA ILE A 326 12.34 9.88 7.99
C ILE A 326 11.91 9.42 6.58
N VAL A 327 10.60 9.25 6.37
CA VAL A 327 10.04 8.70 5.12
C VAL A 327 10.32 9.64 3.95
N THR A 328 10.05 10.92 4.13
CA THR A 328 10.27 11.94 3.08
C THR A 328 11.75 12.25 2.88
N GLY A 329 12.56 12.21 3.94
CA GLY A 329 14.00 12.45 3.88
C GLY A 329 14.72 11.40 3.02
N TYR A 330 14.48 10.10 3.26
CA TYR A 330 15.08 9.05 2.43
C TYR A 330 14.57 9.08 0.98
N ALA A 331 13.29 9.41 0.77
CA ALA A 331 12.75 9.59 -0.57
C ALA A 331 13.48 10.73 -1.31
N LEU A 332 13.61 11.91 -0.67
CA LEU A 332 14.29 13.07 -1.25
C LEU A 332 15.76 12.79 -1.57
N ILE A 333 16.51 12.12 -0.69
CA ILE A 333 17.90 11.75 -0.99
C ILE A 333 17.95 10.85 -2.22
N ASN A 334 17.08 9.85 -2.31
CA ASN A 334 17.04 8.97 -3.47
C ASN A 334 16.60 9.69 -4.75
N GLU A 335 15.71 10.67 -4.64
CA GLU A 335 15.24 11.46 -5.78
C GLU A 335 16.32 12.38 -6.35
N PHE A 336 17.18 12.97 -5.49
CA PHE A 336 18.29 13.87 -5.88
C PHE A 336 19.65 13.17 -6.09
N ALA A 337 19.87 11.98 -5.52
CA ALA A 337 21.15 11.28 -5.62
C ALA A 337 21.32 10.57 -6.98
N PRO A 338 22.53 10.62 -7.56
CA PRO A 338 22.89 9.83 -8.74
C PRO A 338 22.69 8.34 -8.53
N ILE A 339 22.28 7.59 -9.57
CA ILE A 339 22.06 6.14 -9.44
C ILE A 339 23.33 5.42 -8.98
N LYS A 340 24.50 5.79 -9.51
CA LYS A 340 25.79 5.14 -9.22
C LYS A 340 26.14 5.13 -7.73
N ASN A 341 25.88 6.24 -7.03
CA ASN A 341 26.27 6.44 -5.63
C ASN A 341 25.08 6.51 -4.67
N ARG A 342 23.84 6.27 -5.13
CA ARG A 342 22.62 6.37 -4.31
C ARG A 342 22.71 5.54 -3.03
N GLY A 343 23.20 4.30 -3.12
CA GLY A 343 23.36 3.41 -1.96
C GLY A 343 24.35 3.97 -0.92
N ARG A 344 25.46 4.55 -1.36
CA ARG A 344 26.44 5.21 -0.47
C ARG A 344 25.79 6.37 0.27
N TRP A 345 25.09 7.25 -0.43
CA TRP A 345 24.45 8.42 0.20
C TRP A 345 23.37 8.01 1.19
N SER A 346 22.52 7.04 0.84
CA SER A 346 21.55 6.47 1.78
C SER A 346 22.21 5.88 3.03
N GLY A 347 23.35 5.20 2.87
CA GLY A 347 24.12 4.64 3.99
C GLY A 347 24.72 5.73 4.90
N VAL A 348 25.35 6.75 4.30
CA VAL A 348 25.91 7.89 5.06
C VAL A 348 24.81 8.63 5.82
N THR A 349 23.65 8.86 5.20
CA THR A 349 22.49 9.45 5.88
C THR A 349 22.08 8.66 7.10
N SER A 350 21.99 7.34 6.99
CA SER A 350 21.65 6.48 8.13
C SER A 350 22.65 6.64 9.27
N VAL A 351 23.96 6.64 8.99
CA VAL A 351 24.98 6.85 10.03
C VAL A 351 24.80 8.22 10.71
N ILE A 352 24.57 9.27 9.92
CA ILE A 352 24.38 10.63 10.46
C ILE A 352 23.10 10.71 11.31
N ALA A 353 21.99 10.12 10.86
CA ALA A 353 20.73 10.10 11.60
C ALA A 353 20.91 9.41 12.96
N ASN A 354 21.68 8.32 13.01
CA ASN A 354 21.93 7.58 14.25
C ASN A 354 22.88 8.28 15.22
N LEU A 355 23.61 9.34 14.81
CA LEU A 355 24.35 10.20 15.73
C LEU A 355 23.41 10.99 16.66
N ALA A 356 22.14 11.16 16.29
CA ALA A 356 21.16 11.82 17.14
C ALA A 356 21.05 11.19 18.53
N ALA A 357 21.18 9.86 18.62
CA ALA A 357 21.06 9.12 19.88
C ALA A 357 22.11 9.55 20.92
N PRO A 358 23.42 9.37 20.69
CA PRO A 358 24.42 9.79 21.67
C PRO A 358 24.45 11.31 21.85
N LEU A 359 24.29 12.10 20.78
CA LEU A 359 24.38 13.57 20.87
C LEU A 359 23.26 14.15 21.74
N THR A 360 22.04 13.65 21.62
CA THR A 360 20.89 14.19 22.37
C THR A 360 20.96 13.81 23.83
N VAL A 361 21.37 12.57 24.14
CA VAL A 361 21.51 12.13 25.53
C VAL A 361 22.71 12.83 26.20
N LEU A 362 23.80 13.09 25.47
CA LEU A 362 24.92 13.93 25.96
C LEU A 362 24.46 15.37 26.22
N LEU A 363 23.68 15.94 25.31
CA LEU A 363 23.07 17.26 25.51
C LEU A 363 22.21 17.25 26.78
N ALA A 364 21.37 16.23 26.97
CA ALA A 364 20.55 16.08 28.16
C ALA A 364 21.39 15.98 29.45
N ALA A 365 22.47 15.19 29.43
CA ALA A 365 23.38 15.02 30.56
C ALA A 365 24.05 16.34 30.98
N SER A 366 24.28 17.27 30.05
CA SER A 366 24.88 18.58 30.33
C SER A 366 23.86 19.68 30.66
N VAL A 367 22.67 19.64 30.05
CA VAL A 367 21.65 20.68 30.15
C VAL A 367 20.73 20.46 31.35
N ILE A 368 20.22 19.25 31.56
CA ILE A 368 19.24 18.96 32.61
C ILE A 368 19.75 19.32 34.01
N PRO A 369 21.02 19.02 34.40
CA PRO A 369 21.50 19.33 35.74
C PRO A 369 21.77 20.81 35.99
N ARG A 370 22.14 21.57 34.94
CA ARG A 370 22.47 23.00 35.03
C ARG A 370 21.25 23.91 34.93
N TYR A 371 20.26 23.47 34.18
CA TYR A 371 19.03 24.19 33.93
C TYR A 371 17.87 23.32 34.41
N THR A 372 16.97 22.94 33.49
CA THR A 372 15.88 22.00 33.77
C THR A 372 15.59 21.19 32.52
N TRP A 373 14.78 20.15 32.63
CA TRP A 373 14.29 19.39 31.48
C TRP A 373 13.56 20.25 30.44
N ARG A 374 12.99 21.40 30.84
CA ARG A 374 12.34 22.35 29.92
C ARG A 374 13.32 22.96 28.91
N ALA A 375 14.56 23.17 29.31
CA ALA A 375 15.59 23.71 28.42
C ALA A 375 15.87 22.79 27.23
N MET A 376 15.68 21.47 27.37
CA MET A 376 15.80 20.53 26.25
C MET A 376 14.79 20.83 25.14
N PHE A 377 13.54 21.08 25.50
CA PHE A 377 12.48 21.46 24.57
C PHE A 377 12.76 22.80 23.90
N VAL A 378 13.29 23.78 24.64
CA VAL A 378 13.71 25.07 24.08
C VAL A 378 14.80 24.88 23.03
N ILE A 379 15.89 24.17 23.37
CA ILE A 379 17.03 23.99 22.48
C ILE A 379 16.62 23.25 21.20
N VAL A 380 15.94 22.10 21.32
CA VAL A 380 15.54 21.31 20.17
C VAL A 380 14.48 22.03 19.32
N GLY A 381 13.53 22.71 19.97
CA GLY A 381 12.51 23.50 19.28
C GLY A 381 13.10 24.68 18.49
N VAL A 382 14.05 25.42 19.08
CA VAL A 382 14.76 26.51 18.37
C VAL A 382 15.57 25.96 17.21
N LEU A 383 16.32 24.87 17.40
CA LEU A 383 17.09 24.26 16.31
C LEU A 383 16.20 23.79 15.15
N ALA A 384 15.02 23.25 15.45
CA ALA A 384 14.03 22.89 14.45
C ALA A 384 13.51 24.11 13.68
N LEU A 385 13.22 25.22 14.35
CA LEU A 385 12.80 26.45 13.67
C LEU A 385 13.90 27.10 12.84
N ILE A 386 15.16 27.07 13.31
CA ILE A 386 16.31 27.52 12.51
C ILE A 386 16.42 26.67 11.24
N LEU A 387 16.39 25.35 11.36
CA LEU A 387 16.45 24.46 10.20
C LEU A 387 15.25 24.66 9.28
N TRP A 388 14.06 24.93 9.82
CA TRP A 388 12.89 25.28 9.02
C TRP A 388 13.08 26.55 8.19
N VAL A 389 13.70 27.61 8.76
CA VAL A 389 14.04 28.82 8.00
C VAL A 389 15.03 28.51 6.87
N VAL A 390 16.06 27.70 7.16
CA VAL A 390 17.03 27.26 6.14
C VAL A 390 16.34 26.48 5.01
N ARG A 391 15.38 25.60 5.35
CA ARG A 391 14.59 24.81 4.39
C ARG A 391 13.69 25.63 3.47
N ARG A 392 13.47 26.93 3.73
CA ARG A 392 12.73 27.78 2.78
C ARG A 392 13.40 27.87 1.42
N HIS A 393 14.71 27.63 1.33
CA HIS A 393 15.48 27.63 0.07
C HIS A 393 15.60 26.22 -0.56
N PHE A 394 14.92 25.22 -0.01
CA PHE A 394 14.99 23.85 -0.48
C PHE A 394 14.33 23.73 -1.88
N PRO A 395 15.03 23.19 -2.90
CA PRO A 395 14.46 23.00 -4.23
C PRO A 395 13.38 21.90 -4.22
N GLU A 396 12.40 21.99 -5.10
CA GLU A 396 11.42 20.91 -5.28
C GLU A 396 12.08 19.72 -5.98
N SER A 397 11.57 18.51 -5.77
CA SER A 397 12.08 17.31 -6.42
C SER A 397 11.89 17.35 -7.94
N PRO A 398 12.96 17.20 -8.75
CA PRO A 398 12.82 17.11 -10.21
C PRO A 398 11.97 15.91 -10.63
N ARG A 399 12.06 14.77 -9.94
CA ARG A 399 11.24 13.57 -10.23
C ARG A 399 9.76 13.84 -10.01
N TRP A 400 9.43 14.52 -8.92
CA TRP A 400 8.04 14.88 -8.63
C TRP A 400 7.49 15.87 -9.66
N LEU A 401 8.29 16.86 -10.08
CA LEU A 401 7.93 17.82 -11.13
C LEU A 401 7.70 17.13 -12.49
N ILE A 402 8.57 16.19 -12.88
CA ILE A 402 8.42 15.38 -14.10
C ILE A 402 7.13 14.56 -14.04
N ALA A 403 6.82 13.93 -12.89
CA ALA A 403 5.59 13.16 -12.70
C ALA A 403 4.31 14.01 -12.76
N ARG A 404 4.40 15.29 -12.37
CA ARG A 404 3.34 16.30 -12.49
C ARG A 404 3.24 16.94 -13.88
N GLY A 405 4.16 16.66 -14.79
CA GLY A 405 4.23 17.28 -16.11
C GLY A 405 4.82 18.70 -16.11
N GLU A 406 5.43 19.14 -15.00
CA GLU A 406 6.06 20.47 -14.88
C GLU A 406 7.53 20.43 -15.36
N TYR A 407 7.75 20.07 -16.64
CA TYR A 407 9.07 19.78 -17.22
C TYR A 407 10.03 20.97 -17.18
N ASP A 408 9.58 22.20 -17.47
CA ASP A 408 10.44 23.39 -17.47
C ASP A 408 11.04 23.69 -16.08
N LYS A 409 10.28 23.41 -15.02
CA LYS A 409 10.76 23.58 -13.65
C LYS A 409 11.74 22.47 -13.27
N ALA A 410 11.48 21.23 -13.72
CA ALA A 410 12.38 20.12 -13.50
C ALA A 410 13.74 20.36 -14.19
N GLU A 411 13.72 20.84 -15.43
CA GLU A 411 14.91 21.14 -16.23
C GLU A 411 15.82 22.17 -15.54
N LYS A 412 15.28 23.30 -15.08
CA LYS A 412 16.05 24.33 -14.34
C LYS A 412 16.75 23.81 -13.07
N ILE A 413 16.20 22.77 -12.45
CA ILE A 413 16.84 22.14 -11.28
C ILE A 413 17.90 21.13 -11.73
N ILE A 414 17.61 20.34 -12.77
CA ILE A 414 18.55 19.38 -13.36
C ILE A 414 19.80 20.09 -13.89
N GLU A 415 19.68 21.23 -14.55
CA GLU A 415 20.82 22.05 -14.99
C GLU A 415 21.77 22.41 -13.84
N LYS A 416 21.23 22.72 -12.65
CA LYS A 416 22.02 22.99 -11.44
C LYS A 416 22.66 21.74 -10.84
N LEU A 417 22.15 20.56 -11.17
CA LEU A 417 22.69 19.26 -10.76
C LEU A 417 23.70 18.70 -11.78
N GLU A 418 23.75 19.22 -13.00
CA GLU A 418 24.65 18.77 -14.08
C GLU A 418 26.00 19.52 -14.11
N VAL A 419 26.19 20.56 -13.29
CA VAL A 419 27.39 21.43 -13.31
C VAL A 419 28.72 20.65 -13.22
N ASN A 420 28.73 19.51 -12.53
CA ASN A 420 29.93 18.67 -12.37
C ASN A 420 30.06 17.55 -13.43
N GLY A 421 29.19 17.54 -14.44
CA GLY A 421 29.11 16.52 -15.50
C GLY A 421 28.36 15.24 -15.07
N SER A 422 28.43 14.21 -15.92
CA SER A 422 27.71 12.94 -15.75
C SER A 422 28.63 11.72 -15.75
N TYR A 423 28.17 10.62 -15.15
CA TYR A 423 28.75 9.29 -15.26
C TYR A 423 28.40 8.64 -16.62
N SER A 424 29.30 7.80 -17.14
CA SER A 424 29.05 7.03 -18.36
C SER A 424 28.01 5.91 -18.14
N THR A 425 27.16 5.69 -19.14
CA THR A 425 25.99 4.79 -19.08
C THR A 425 26.31 3.29 -19.16
N ASN A 426 27.57 2.89 -19.41
CA ASN A 426 27.94 1.49 -19.68
C ASN A 426 28.04 0.57 -18.43
N ASP A 427 27.97 1.08 -17.20
CA ASP A 427 28.30 0.30 -15.99
C ASP A 427 27.10 -0.45 -15.33
N SER A 428 25.88 -0.39 -15.89
CA SER A 428 24.66 -0.66 -15.09
C SER A 428 23.92 -1.99 -15.37
N SER A 429 24.50 -2.97 -16.07
CA SER A 429 23.77 -4.15 -16.55
C SER A 429 24.01 -5.43 -15.74
N VAL A 430 23.99 -5.38 -14.40
CA VAL A 430 23.95 -6.63 -13.61
C VAL A 430 22.52 -7.16 -13.58
N LYS A 431 22.20 -8.10 -14.49
CA LYS A 431 20.98 -8.92 -14.43
C LYS A 431 21.02 -9.79 -13.18
N ARG A 432 20.31 -9.38 -12.12
CA ARG A 432 20.17 -10.19 -10.90
C ARG A 432 18.97 -11.14 -11.02
N GLN A 433 18.93 -12.24 -10.26
CA GLN A 433 17.84 -13.25 -10.33
C GLN A 433 16.67 -12.93 -9.37
N PRO A 434 15.40 -13.11 -9.76
CA PRO A 434 14.23 -12.77 -8.93
C PRO A 434 14.18 -13.50 -7.59
N VAL A 435 13.90 -12.77 -6.51
CA VAL A 435 13.50 -13.36 -5.23
C VAL A 435 12.10 -13.97 -5.36
N LYS A 436 11.99 -15.31 -5.35
CA LYS A 436 10.70 -16.03 -5.31
C LYS A 436 10.20 -16.15 -3.87
N THR A 437 9.57 -15.11 -3.32
CA THR A 437 8.88 -15.18 -2.02
C THR A 437 7.39 -15.01 -2.22
N ARG A 438 6.58 -15.91 -1.63
CA ARG A 438 5.11 -15.71 -1.58
C ARG A 438 4.83 -14.46 -0.73
N ILE A 439 4.00 -13.56 -1.25
CA ILE A 439 3.74 -12.24 -0.60
C ILE A 439 3.32 -12.40 0.86
N GLY A 440 2.48 -13.38 1.20
CA GLY A 440 2.05 -13.62 2.58
C GLY A 440 3.21 -14.00 3.53
N ILE A 441 4.16 -14.81 3.06
CA ILE A 441 5.35 -15.18 3.86
C ILE A 441 6.26 -13.96 4.01
N GLY A 442 6.47 -13.21 2.93
CA GLY A 442 7.24 -11.96 2.97
C GLY A 442 6.64 -10.96 3.96
N LEU A 443 5.31 -10.83 3.99
CA LEU A 443 4.60 -9.95 4.92
C LEU A 443 4.75 -10.41 6.37
N LEU A 444 4.61 -11.70 6.65
CA LEU A 444 4.79 -12.26 7.99
C LEU A 444 6.22 -12.02 8.49
N VAL A 445 7.23 -12.37 7.69
CA VAL A 445 8.64 -12.20 8.06
C VAL A 445 8.98 -10.72 8.27
N ALA A 446 8.55 -9.84 7.35
CA ALA A 446 8.78 -8.40 7.47
C ALA A 446 8.14 -7.83 8.73
N THR A 447 6.87 -8.18 8.99
CA THR A 447 6.12 -7.66 10.14
C THR A 447 6.75 -8.11 11.45
N VAL A 448 7.07 -9.40 11.59
CA VAL A 448 7.69 -9.94 12.81
C VAL A 448 9.08 -9.34 13.02
N ALA A 449 9.93 -9.33 11.99
CA ALA A 449 11.30 -8.85 12.12
C ALA A 449 11.34 -7.36 12.47
N VAL A 450 10.62 -6.51 11.75
CA VAL A 450 10.60 -5.06 11.99
C VAL A 450 9.99 -4.73 13.35
N SER A 451 8.92 -5.43 13.74
CA SER A 451 8.31 -5.27 15.07
C SER A 451 9.30 -5.66 16.16
N ALA A 452 10.01 -6.78 16.01
CA ALA A 452 10.99 -7.21 16.99
C ALA A 452 12.18 -6.24 17.11
N VAL A 453 12.67 -5.68 16.00
CA VAL A 453 13.70 -4.64 16.04
C VAL A 453 13.21 -3.44 16.84
N ASN A 454 12.05 -2.88 16.51
CA ASN A 454 11.52 -1.71 17.20
C ASN A 454 11.22 -2.00 18.68
N LEU A 455 10.61 -3.15 18.99
CA LEU A 455 10.29 -3.54 20.36
C LEU A 455 11.56 -3.70 21.20
N THR A 456 12.56 -4.44 20.71
CA THR A 456 13.81 -4.65 21.45
C THR A 456 14.56 -3.33 21.64
N GLN A 457 14.68 -2.51 20.59
CA GLN A 457 15.34 -1.21 20.64
C GLN A 457 14.64 -0.26 21.60
N TYR A 458 13.38 0.09 21.34
CA TYR A 458 12.72 1.17 22.07
C TYR A 458 12.39 0.78 23.51
N THR A 459 12.12 -0.50 23.82
CA THR A 459 11.92 -0.93 25.21
C THR A 459 13.18 -0.71 26.06
N PHE A 460 14.37 -0.89 25.48
CA PHE A 460 15.62 -0.63 26.18
C PHE A 460 16.01 0.86 26.14
N THR A 461 16.13 1.47 24.96
CA THR A 461 16.73 2.80 24.80
C THR A 461 15.88 3.93 25.36
N SER A 462 14.55 3.80 25.35
CA SER A 462 13.65 4.84 25.92
C SER A 462 13.53 4.78 27.45
N TRP A 463 13.92 3.66 28.06
CA TRP A 463 13.88 3.43 29.51
C TRP A 463 15.26 3.37 30.15
N MET A 464 16.32 3.35 29.35
CA MET A 464 17.70 3.16 29.81
C MET A 464 18.08 4.10 30.96
N PRO A 465 17.86 5.44 30.93
CA PRO A 465 18.18 6.29 32.06
C PRO A 465 17.38 5.93 33.33
N THR A 466 16.09 5.64 33.17
CA THR A 466 15.19 5.28 34.28
C THR A 466 15.57 3.94 34.91
N LEU A 467 16.00 2.96 34.12
CA LEU A 467 16.49 1.67 34.60
C LEU A 467 17.76 1.83 35.44
N LEU A 468 18.70 2.67 35.00
CA LEU A 468 19.91 2.97 35.76
C LEU A 468 19.60 3.68 37.08
N ILE A 469 18.64 4.62 37.09
CA ILE A 469 18.19 5.26 38.34
C ILE A 469 17.61 4.25 39.32
N LYS A 470 16.82 3.29 38.82
CA LYS A 470 16.27 2.20 39.65
C LYS A 470 17.36 1.27 40.21
N GLN A 471 18.52 1.18 39.57
CA GLN A 471 19.70 0.48 40.09
C GLN A 471 20.50 1.31 41.12
N GLY A 472 20.05 2.52 41.46
CA GLY A 472 20.70 3.41 42.43
C GLY A 472 21.70 4.39 41.82
N ILE A 473 21.77 4.48 40.49
CA ILE A 473 22.66 5.44 39.81
C ILE A 473 21.97 6.82 39.78
N GLU A 474 22.68 7.86 40.19
CA GLU A 474 22.17 9.23 40.15
C GLU A 474 21.75 9.66 38.73
N VAL A 475 20.78 10.57 38.62
CA VAL A 475 20.22 11.06 37.34
C VAL A 475 21.32 11.50 36.35
N VAL A 476 22.29 12.31 36.80
CA VAL A 476 23.35 12.82 35.90
C VAL A 476 24.21 11.69 35.35
N HIS A 477 24.66 10.80 36.25
CA HIS A 477 25.43 9.61 35.90
C HIS A 477 24.63 8.66 34.98
N SER A 478 23.31 8.53 35.20
CA SER A 478 22.44 7.72 34.35
C SER A 478 22.41 8.24 32.92
N LEU A 479 22.37 9.57 32.73
CA LEU A 479 22.34 10.19 31.41
C LEU A 479 23.71 10.10 30.72
N THR A 480 24.81 10.32 31.43
CA THR A 480 26.16 10.16 30.85
C THR A 480 26.44 8.70 30.48
N PHE A 481 26.04 7.74 31.32
CA PHE A 481 26.18 6.32 30.99
C PHE A 481 25.32 5.94 29.79
N SER A 482 24.08 6.45 29.74
CA SER A 482 23.20 6.27 28.59
C SER A 482 23.81 6.82 27.31
N ALA A 483 24.41 8.01 27.36
CA ALA A 483 25.12 8.61 26.24
C ALA A 483 26.29 7.75 25.71
N VAL A 484 27.11 7.22 26.63
CA VAL A 484 28.24 6.34 26.26
C VAL A 484 27.72 5.05 25.61
N MET A 485 26.70 4.42 26.18
CA MET A 485 26.08 3.23 25.59
C MET A 485 25.44 3.54 24.22
N MET A 486 24.81 4.71 24.07
CA MET A 486 24.22 5.18 22.80
C MET A 486 25.25 5.42 21.70
N ALA A 487 26.55 5.56 22.00
CA ALA A 487 27.59 5.59 20.97
C ALA A 487 27.63 4.29 20.14
N GLY A 488 27.08 3.19 20.67
CA GLY A 488 26.88 1.95 19.92
C GLY A 488 25.89 2.09 18.75
N ALA A 489 25.02 3.10 18.75
CA ALA A 489 24.02 3.31 17.70
C ALA A 489 24.62 3.59 16.31
N PRO A 490 25.44 4.64 16.11
CA PRO A 490 26.09 4.89 14.83
C PRO A 490 27.06 3.78 14.43
N ILE A 491 27.75 3.16 15.40
CA ILE A 491 28.70 2.07 15.15
C ILE A 491 27.96 0.82 14.66
N GLY A 492 26.87 0.43 15.33
CA GLY A 492 26.02 -0.68 14.94
C GLY A 492 25.38 -0.47 13.57
N ALA A 493 24.89 0.73 13.29
CA ALA A 493 24.33 1.07 11.98
C ALA A 493 25.38 0.93 10.86
N LEU A 494 26.61 1.41 11.09
CA LEU A 494 27.72 1.26 10.14
C LEU A 494 28.11 -0.20 9.93
N ILE A 495 28.29 -0.96 11.01
CA ILE A 495 28.61 -2.40 10.94
C ILE A 495 27.52 -3.15 10.19
N GLY A 496 26.25 -2.90 10.52
CA GLY A 496 25.10 -3.52 9.84
C GLY A 496 25.10 -3.22 8.35
N ALA A 497 25.30 -1.97 7.96
CA ALA A 497 25.36 -1.58 6.55
C ALA A 497 26.50 -2.30 5.79
N LEU A 498 27.68 -2.45 6.41
CA LEU A 498 28.84 -3.11 5.78
C LEU A 498 28.71 -4.64 5.73
N LEU A 499 28.26 -5.27 6.83
CA LEU A 499 28.21 -6.73 6.94
C LEU A 499 27.10 -7.36 6.09
N VAL A 500 25.98 -6.65 5.91
CA VAL A 500 24.81 -7.17 5.19
C VAL A 500 25.14 -7.53 3.73
N ASP A 501 26.02 -6.76 3.09
CA ASP A 501 26.43 -7.01 1.71
C ASP A 501 27.52 -8.08 1.61
N VAL A 502 28.39 -8.20 2.61
CA VAL A 502 29.50 -9.16 2.64
C VAL A 502 29.03 -10.55 3.06
N ILE A 503 28.31 -10.67 4.18
CA ILE A 503 27.95 -11.96 4.80
C ILE A 503 26.60 -12.48 4.29
N GLY A 504 25.66 -11.58 3.98
CA GLY A 504 24.29 -11.90 3.63
C GLY A 504 23.30 -11.53 4.74
N ARG A 505 22.04 -11.30 4.35
CA ARG A 505 21.05 -10.61 5.16
C ARG A 505 20.59 -11.53 6.28
N LYS A 506 20.26 -12.77 5.94
CA LYS A 506 19.70 -13.75 6.88
C LYS A 506 20.68 -14.05 8.01
N LYS A 507 21.95 -14.29 7.68
CA LYS A 507 22.98 -14.61 8.68
C LYS A 507 23.22 -13.45 9.65
N VAL A 508 23.35 -12.22 9.14
CA VAL A 508 23.57 -11.03 9.97
C VAL A 508 22.37 -10.75 10.88
N ILE A 509 21.15 -10.86 10.36
CA ILE A 509 19.93 -10.60 11.13
C ILE A 509 19.77 -11.63 12.26
N VAL A 510 19.93 -12.92 11.95
CA VAL A 510 19.77 -14.00 12.93
C VAL A 510 20.84 -13.92 14.02
N SER A 511 22.11 -13.73 13.64
CA SER A 511 23.17 -13.58 14.63
C SER A 511 22.96 -12.34 15.50
N ALA A 512 22.59 -11.20 14.92
CA ALA A 512 22.36 -9.98 15.69
C ALA A 512 21.17 -10.11 16.65
N PHE A 513 20.07 -10.79 16.28
CA PHE A 513 18.97 -11.06 17.21
C PHE A 513 19.40 -11.97 18.37
N VAL A 514 20.13 -13.05 18.09
CA VAL A 514 20.64 -13.95 19.14
C VAL A 514 21.60 -13.20 20.06
N MET A 515 22.51 -12.39 19.51
CA MET A 515 23.44 -11.59 20.32
C MET A 515 22.74 -10.50 21.13
N THR A 516 21.67 -9.88 20.62
CA THR A 516 20.81 -8.96 21.39
C THR A 516 20.19 -9.66 22.59
N ALA A 517 19.71 -10.90 22.43
CA ALA A 517 19.16 -11.69 23.54
C ALA A 517 20.23 -12.03 24.58
N VAL A 518 21.41 -12.50 24.13
CA VAL A 518 22.53 -12.87 25.01
C VAL A 518 23.06 -11.67 25.76
N PHE A 519 23.41 -10.58 25.07
CA PHE A 519 23.94 -9.39 25.73
C PHE A 519 22.88 -8.69 26.59
N GLY A 520 21.61 -8.72 26.21
CA GLY A 520 20.52 -8.19 27.05
C GLY A 520 20.40 -8.94 28.38
N MET A 521 20.51 -10.28 28.35
CA MET A 521 20.55 -11.09 29.57
C MET A 521 21.78 -10.82 30.42
N ILE A 522 22.97 -10.72 29.80
CA ILE A 522 24.20 -10.38 30.52
C ILE A 522 24.10 -8.99 31.16
N TYR A 523 23.53 -8.01 30.44
CA TYR A 523 23.32 -6.65 30.92
C TYR A 523 22.44 -6.61 32.17
N SER A 524 21.39 -7.43 32.22
CA SER A 524 20.47 -7.49 33.38
C SER A 524 21.16 -7.85 34.70
N GLN A 525 22.33 -8.49 34.63
CA GLN A 525 23.11 -8.92 35.79
C GLN A 525 24.30 -7.98 36.11
N GLN A 526 24.47 -6.89 35.37
CA GLN A 526 25.59 -5.98 35.58
C GLN A 526 25.28 -4.96 36.67
N HIS A 527 26.15 -4.91 37.68
CA HIS A 527 26.12 -3.90 38.74
C HIS A 527 27.38 -3.02 38.78
N THR A 528 28.42 -3.40 38.06
CA THR A 528 29.66 -2.61 37.97
C THR A 528 29.55 -1.58 36.87
N THR A 529 30.07 -0.37 37.09
CA THR A 529 30.07 0.71 36.08
C THR A 529 30.66 0.26 34.75
N VAL A 530 31.81 -0.42 34.78
CA VAL A 530 32.48 -0.92 33.56
C VAL A 530 31.61 -1.96 32.86
N GLY A 531 30.99 -2.90 33.60
CA GLY A 531 30.09 -3.91 33.04
C GLY A 531 28.85 -3.30 32.39
N ILE A 532 28.21 -2.34 33.06
CA ILE A 532 27.03 -1.62 32.53
C ILE A 532 27.39 -0.91 31.22
N LEU A 533 28.47 -0.14 31.20
CA LEU A 533 28.87 0.63 30.03
C LEU A 533 29.27 -0.26 28.84
N THR A 534 30.09 -1.28 29.09
CA THR A 534 30.60 -2.16 28.03
C THR A 534 29.51 -3.05 27.46
N VAL A 535 28.77 -3.77 28.31
CA VAL A 535 27.70 -4.66 27.85
C VAL A 535 26.55 -3.86 27.25
N GLY A 536 26.20 -2.72 27.85
CA GLY A 536 25.14 -1.87 27.32
C GLY A 536 25.49 -1.26 25.95
N PHE A 537 26.74 -0.84 25.75
CA PHE A 537 27.23 -0.45 24.43
C PHE A 537 27.09 -1.59 23.40
N LEU A 538 27.41 -2.83 23.78
CA LEU A 538 27.24 -3.99 22.91
C LEU A 538 25.77 -4.28 22.59
N VAL A 539 24.87 -4.19 23.58
CA VAL A 539 23.42 -4.33 23.37
C VAL A 539 22.92 -3.31 22.35
N VAL A 540 23.27 -2.02 22.54
CA VAL A 540 22.89 -0.95 21.60
C VAL A 540 23.48 -1.23 20.22
N THR A 541 24.75 -1.62 20.14
CA THR A 541 25.40 -1.94 18.85
C THR A 541 24.64 -3.03 18.10
N MET A 542 24.24 -4.12 18.77
CA MET A 542 23.46 -5.20 18.14
C MET A 542 22.07 -4.73 17.69
N MET A 543 21.38 -3.92 18.49
CA MET A 543 20.08 -3.35 18.13
C MET A 543 20.15 -2.46 16.88
N TYR A 544 21.22 -1.70 16.71
CA TYR A 544 21.37 -0.84 15.51
C TYR A 544 21.93 -1.57 14.29
N ILE A 545 22.66 -2.69 14.47
CA ILE A 545 22.92 -3.64 13.37
C ILE A 545 21.58 -4.17 12.85
N LEU A 546 20.66 -4.56 13.74
CA LEU A 546 19.32 -5.01 13.37
C LEU A 546 18.51 -3.90 12.68
N MET A 547 18.57 -2.66 13.19
CA MET A 547 17.89 -1.52 12.56
C MET A 547 18.37 -1.30 11.11
N ALA A 548 19.69 -1.25 10.88
CA ALA A 548 20.23 -1.07 9.54
C ALA A 548 19.93 -2.25 8.60
N SER A 549 20.06 -3.48 9.09
CA SER A 549 19.90 -4.69 8.28
C SER A 549 18.43 -5.03 7.98
N VAL A 550 17.54 -4.98 8.98
CA VAL A 550 16.13 -5.34 8.84
C VAL A 550 15.32 -4.21 8.24
N VAL A 551 15.32 -3.04 8.91
CA VAL A 551 14.47 -1.90 8.53
C VAL A 551 15.03 -1.19 7.31
N GLY A 552 16.35 -1.02 7.25
CA GLY A 552 17.02 -0.32 6.15
C GLY A 552 17.06 -1.11 4.83
N VAL A 553 17.13 -2.45 4.88
CA VAL A 553 17.35 -3.28 3.68
C VAL A 553 16.33 -4.40 3.56
N TYR A 554 16.37 -5.38 4.48
CA TYR A 554 15.70 -6.68 4.33
C TYR A 554 14.19 -6.58 4.14
N MET A 555 13.51 -5.73 4.90
CA MET A 555 12.05 -5.52 4.81
C MET A 555 11.61 -5.20 3.38
N SER A 556 12.33 -4.32 2.69
CA SER A 556 11.98 -3.89 1.34
C SER A 556 12.28 -4.95 0.27
N GLU A 557 13.29 -5.81 0.52
CA GLU A 557 13.69 -6.89 -0.38
C GLU A 557 12.77 -8.13 -0.31
N LEU A 558 11.94 -8.24 0.73
CA LEU A 558 10.98 -9.34 0.90
C LEU A 558 9.76 -9.25 -0.04
N PHE A 559 9.55 -8.10 -0.66
CA PHE A 559 8.38 -7.82 -1.49
C PHE A 559 8.75 -7.53 -2.95
N PRO A 560 7.91 -7.97 -3.90
CA PRO A 560 8.07 -7.59 -5.30
C PRO A 560 7.81 -6.09 -5.49
N THR A 561 8.38 -5.45 -6.51
CA THR A 561 8.41 -3.99 -6.69
C THR A 561 7.01 -3.38 -6.67
N TYR A 562 6.03 -4.01 -7.30
CA TYR A 562 4.65 -3.51 -7.33
C TYR A 562 3.95 -3.54 -5.97
N PHE A 563 4.37 -4.41 -5.05
CA PHE A 563 3.80 -4.50 -3.70
C PHE A 563 4.72 -3.93 -2.61
N ARG A 564 5.98 -3.63 -2.93
CA ARG A 564 7.03 -3.26 -1.97
C ARG A 564 6.64 -2.10 -1.07
N PHE A 565 6.13 -1.02 -1.65
CA PHE A 565 5.74 0.16 -0.90
C PHE A 565 4.62 -0.15 0.11
N ARG A 566 3.58 -0.88 -0.33
CA ARG A 566 2.44 -1.27 0.53
C ARG A 566 2.85 -2.27 1.62
N GLY A 567 3.60 -3.31 1.27
CA GLY A 567 4.07 -4.32 2.23
C GLY A 567 5.00 -3.74 3.29
N THR A 568 5.95 -2.89 2.86
CA THR A 568 6.86 -2.15 3.76
C THR A 568 6.09 -1.20 4.68
N GLY A 569 5.15 -0.43 4.12
CA GLY A 569 4.29 0.48 4.88
C GLY A 569 3.46 -0.26 5.93
N TYR A 570 2.86 -1.40 5.58
CA TYR A 570 2.08 -2.23 6.50
C TYR A 570 2.93 -2.77 7.65
N ALA A 571 4.04 -3.44 7.34
CA ALA A 571 4.93 -4.02 8.35
C ALA A 571 5.46 -2.96 9.33
N ASN A 572 5.86 -1.80 8.82
CA ASN A 572 6.34 -0.68 9.65
C ASN A 572 5.21 -0.04 10.46
N GLY A 573 4.00 0.07 9.89
CA GLY A 573 2.80 0.53 10.60
C GLY A 573 2.48 -0.34 11.82
N VAL A 574 2.43 -1.66 11.66
CA VAL A 574 2.22 -2.61 12.77
C VAL A 574 3.32 -2.48 13.82
N ALA A 575 4.58 -2.42 13.40
CA ALA A 575 5.71 -2.28 14.31
C ALA A 575 5.63 -0.99 15.14
N LYS A 576 5.21 0.14 14.55
CA LYS A 576 5.01 1.40 15.27
C LYS A 576 3.86 1.32 16.27
N ILE A 577 2.73 0.71 15.91
CA ILE A 577 1.61 0.51 16.85
C ILE A 577 2.07 -0.33 18.05
N LEU A 578 2.78 -1.43 17.82
CA LEU A 578 3.33 -2.26 18.90
C LEU A 578 4.31 -1.47 19.78
N THR A 579 5.08 -0.54 19.19
CA THR A 579 6.00 0.33 19.93
C THR A 579 5.27 1.28 20.88
N VAL A 580 4.04 1.70 20.58
CA VAL A 580 3.21 2.52 21.49
C VAL A 580 2.96 1.81 22.83
N LEU A 581 2.94 0.47 22.82
CA LEU A 581 2.66 -0.34 24.01
C LEU A 581 3.90 -0.57 24.89
N THR A 582 5.12 -0.35 24.37
CA THR A 582 6.36 -0.68 25.11
C THR A 582 6.54 0.13 26.40
N PRO A 583 6.21 1.44 26.47
CA PRO A 583 6.37 2.17 27.72
C PRO A 583 5.41 1.68 28.81
N TYR A 584 4.16 1.33 28.45
CA TYR A 584 3.21 0.75 29.38
C TYR A 584 3.70 -0.60 29.92
N PHE A 585 4.21 -1.47 29.04
CA PHE A 585 4.79 -2.74 29.44
C PHE A 585 5.98 -2.55 30.38
N ALA A 586 6.91 -1.63 30.06
CA ALA A 586 8.08 -1.37 30.88
C ALA A 586 7.71 -0.85 32.28
N ALA A 587 6.78 0.11 32.39
CA ALA A 587 6.32 0.57 33.69
C ALA A 587 5.62 -0.51 34.50
N TRP A 588 4.76 -1.32 33.86
CA TRP A 588 4.11 -2.45 34.51
C TRP A 588 5.14 -3.48 35.01
N ALA A 589 6.11 -3.83 34.17
CA ALA A 589 7.18 -4.77 34.54
C ALA A 589 7.99 -4.27 35.75
N ILE A 590 8.35 -2.98 35.77
CA ILE A 590 9.12 -2.37 36.86
C ILE A 590 8.30 -2.26 38.15
N THR A 591 6.99 -2.04 38.07
CA THR A 591 6.14 -1.81 39.26
C THR A 591 5.59 -3.09 39.88
N GLN A 592 5.24 -4.08 39.06
CA GLN A 592 4.61 -5.32 39.52
C GLN A 592 5.61 -6.46 39.72
N PHE A 593 6.74 -6.44 39.00
CA PHE A 593 7.74 -7.51 39.04
C PHE A 593 9.13 -6.93 39.30
N SER A 594 9.98 -6.89 38.29
CA SER A 594 11.34 -6.36 38.37
C SER A 594 11.80 -5.81 37.02
N ALA A 595 12.85 -5.00 37.04
CA ALA A 595 13.51 -4.53 35.82
C ALA A 595 14.04 -5.68 34.94
N ASN A 596 14.32 -6.86 35.52
CA ASN A 596 14.80 -8.03 34.78
C ASN A 596 13.78 -8.59 33.78
N LEU A 597 12.48 -8.42 34.06
CA LEU A 597 11.41 -8.86 33.16
C LEU A 597 11.47 -8.17 31.78
N ILE A 598 11.97 -6.94 31.73
CA ILE A 598 12.18 -6.22 30.47
C ILE A 598 13.23 -6.94 29.60
N PHE A 599 14.33 -7.40 30.20
CA PHE A 599 15.38 -8.11 29.48
C PHE A 599 14.95 -9.51 29.05
N TYR A 600 14.12 -10.19 29.85
CA TYR A 600 13.50 -11.47 29.47
C TYR A 600 12.57 -11.29 28.26
N PHE A 601 11.77 -10.22 28.26
CA PHE A 601 10.92 -9.87 27.13
C PHE A 601 11.74 -9.56 25.87
N ILE A 602 12.79 -8.74 25.98
CA ILE A 602 13.69 -8.43 24.86
C ILE A 602 14.30 -9.70 24.28
N ALA A 603 14.81 -10.60 25.13
CA ALA A 603 15.39 -11.87 24.70
C ALA A 603 14.36 -12.77 24.02
N ALA A 604 13.16 -12.92 24.59
CA ALA A 604 12.09 -13.72 24.00
C ALA A 604 11.68 -13.19 22.62
N VAL A 605 11.43 -11.88 22.49
CA VAL A 605 11.08 -11.24 21.21
C VAL A 605 12.19 -11.41 20.18
N ALA A 606 13.45 -11.20 20.57
CA ALA A 606 14.59 -11.37 19.67
C ALA A 606 14.74 -12.82 19.18
N LEU A 607 14.62 -13.81 20.07
CA LEU A 607 14.73 -15.23 19.72
C LEU A 607 13.56 -15.69 18.83
N ILE A 608 12.33 -15.26 19.12
CA ILE A 608 11.17 -15.56 18.27
C ILE A 608 11.39 -15.00 16.85
N ALA A 609 11.85 -13.75 16.74
CA ALA A 609 12.13 -13.14 15.45
C ALA A 609 13.28 -13.85 14.71
N ALA A 610 14.34 -14.25 15.43
CA ALA A 610 15.43 -15.05 14.87
C ALA A 610 14.90 -16.36 14.29
N ILE A 611 14.05 -17.08 15.02
CA ILE A 611 13.45 -18.34 14.56
C ILE A 611 12.59 -18.10 13.31
N VAL A 612 11.73 -17.08 13.30
CA VAL A 612 10.90 -16.76 12.13
C VAL A 612 11.75 -16.44 10.90
N VAL A 613 12.82 -15.66 11.05
CA VAL A 613 13.74 -15.35 9.96
C VAL A 613 14.54 -16.58 9.52
N VAL A 614 14.94 -17.47 10.44
CA VAL A 614 15.60 -18.74 10.10
C VAL A 614 14.67 -19.67 9.31
N VAL A 615 13.44 -19.84 9.76
CA VAL A 615 12.51 -20.83 9.19
C VAL A 615 11.89 -20.32 7.90
N TYR A 616 11.41 -19.07 7.88
CA TYR A 616 10.61 -18.54 6.77
C TYR A 616 11.33 -17.45 5.97
N GLY A 617 12.35 -16.81 6.54
CA GLY A 617 13.08 -15.72 5.89
C GLY A 617 13.97 -16.20 4.74
N PRO A 618 13.77 -15.72 3.50
CA PRO A 618 14.67 -16.00 2.39
C PRO A 618 15.98 -15.24 2.54
N GLU A 619 17.08 -15.77 2.00
CA GLU A 619 18.29 -14.98 1.78
C GLU A 619 18.13 -14.14 0.51
N THR A 620 18.41 -12.84 0.61
CA THR A 620 18.17 -11.83 -0.43
C THR A 620 19.45 -11.24 -1.01
N LYS A 621 20.63 -11.59 -0.48
CA LYS A 621 21.94 -11.12 -0.98
C LYS A 621 22.06 -11.30 -2.50
N GLN A 622 22.41 -10.23 -3.20
CA GLN A 622 22.69 -10.18 -4.66
C GLN A 622 21.57 -10.67 -5.59
N LYS A 623 20.31 -10.75 -5.12
CA LYS A 623 19.16 -11.09 -5.96
C LYS A 623 18.49 -9.86 -6.58
N ALA A 624 17.84 -10.03 -7.74
CA ALA A 624 17.01 -8.99 -8.35
C ALA A 624 15.73 -8.88 -7.56
N ILE A 625 15.35 -7.63 -7.33
CA ILE A 625 14.07 -7.29 -6.74
C ILE A 625 13.18 -6.88 -7.92
N HIS A 626 12.34 -7.81 -8.38
CA HIS A 626 11.40 -7.60 -9.48
C HIS A 626 10.10 -6.99 -8.98
#